data_AF-A0A821NBJ0-F1
#
_entry.id   AF-A0A821NBJ0-F1
#
_cell.length_a   1.000
_cell.length_b   1.000
_cell.length_c   1.000
_cell.angle_alpha   90.00
_cell.angle_beta   90.00
_cell.angle_gamma   90.00
#
_symmetry.space_group_name_H-M   'P 1'
#
loop_
_entity.id
_entity.type
_entity.pdbx_description
1 polymer ?
#
loop_
_entity_poly.entity_id
_entity_poly.type
_entity_poly.pdbx_seq_one_letter_code
_entity_poly.pdbx_strand_id
1 'polypeptide(L)'
;MNAVPENVDMIVIGSGIAGLTVASIMAQECKKVLLLEQHDVIGGSTHTFKEKGFDFETGLHYIGGRIGKKTSNLRKHFDCITKNGVEWEKMDDVYDLVVIRDGEDREQYPMHSD
;
A
#
# COMPACT_ATOMS: atom_id res chain seq x y z
N MET A 1 35.20 0.60 -2.83
CA MET A 1 34.40 0.30 -1.62
C MET A 1 33.44 -0.82 -1.97
N ASN A 2 33.31 -1.86 -1.13
CA ASN A 2 32.25 -2.86 -1.32
C ASN A 2 30.91 -2.18 -1.02
N ALA A 3 30.02 -2.13 -2.02
CA ALA A 3 28.69 -1.52 -1.88
C ALA A 3 27.72 -2.38 -1.06
N VAL A 4 28.07 -3.65 -0.82
CA VAL A 4 27.26 -4.60 -0.06
C VAL A 4 27.71 -4.57 1.41
N PRO A 5 26.80 -4.32 2.37
CA PRO A 5 27.12 -4.40 3.79
C PRO A 5 27.59 -5.81 4.19
N GLU A 6 28.55 -5.90 5.09
CA GLU A 6 28.95 -7.18 5.69
C GLU A 6 27.85 -7.73 6.61
N ASN A 7 27.77 -9.06 6.76
CA ASN A 7 26.87 -9.75 7.71
C ASN A 7 25.38 -9.45 7.50
N VAL A 8 24.91 -9.45 6.25
CA VAL A 8 23.47 -9.37 5.92
C VAL A 8 22.81 -10.71 6.21
N ASP A 9 21.70 -10.70 6.95
CA ASP A 9 20.92 -11.89 7.27
C ASP A 9 19.95 -12.27 6.13
N MET A 10 19.48 -11.28 5.36
CA MET A 10 18.51 -11.47 4.28
C MET A 10 18.69 -10.44 3.17
N ILE A 11 18.60 -10.89 1.93
CA ILE A 11 18.51 -10.03 0.74
C ILE A 11 17.09 -10.09 0.20
N VAL A 12 16.48 -8.93 0.00
CA VAL A 12 15.16 -8.77 -0.63
C VAL A 12 15.36 -8.07 -1.97
N ILE A 13 14.86 -8.66 -3.05
CA ILE A 13 14.91 -8.08 -4.39
C ILE A 13 13.52 -7.53 -4.74
N GLY A 14 13.44 -6.22 -4.96
CA GLY A 14 12.22 -5.47 -5.24
C GLY A 14 11.62 -4.81 -3.99
N SER A 15 11.27 -3.53 -4.13
CA SER A 15 10.63 -2.68 -3.11
C SER A 15 9.11 -2.59 -3.26
N GLY A 16 8.47 -3.54 -3.95
CA GLY A 16 7.02 -3.63 -3.97
C GLY A 16 6.44 -3.92 -2.59
N ILE A 17 5.11 -3.85 -2.45
CA ILE A 17 4.41 -4.06 -1.17
C ILE A 17 4.83 -5.35 -0.45
N ALA A 18 5.04 -6.45 -1.18
CA ALA A 18 5.50 -7.71 -0.61
C ALA A 18 6.95 -7.64 -0.08
N GLY A 19 7.86 -7.05 -0.85
CA GLY A 19 9.27 -6.91 -0.48
C GLY A 19 9.45 -5.99 0.74
N LEU A 20 8.77 -4.84 0.74
CA LEU A 20 8.77 -3.92 1.88
C LEU A 20 8.12 -4.56 3.13
N THR A 21 7.06 -5.36 2.95
CA THR A 21 6.43 -6.08 4.06
C THR A 21 7.41 -7.04 4.73
N VAL A 22 8.07 -7.91 3.96
CA VAL A 22 9.01 -8.89 4.54
C VAL A 22 10.24 -8.20 5.13
N ALA A 23 10.76 -7.17 4.45
CA ALA A 23 11.91 -6.41 4.92
C ALA A 23 11.61 -5.70 6.24
N SER A 24 10.43 -5.07 6.36
CA SER A 24 10.00 -4.42 7.61
C SER A 24 9.91 -5.42 8.75
N ILE A 25 9.19 -6.54 8.56
CA ILE A 25 9.02 -7.55 9.61
C ILE A 25 10.36 -8.11 10.06
N MET A 26 11.24 -8.47 9.12
CA MET A 26 12.55 -9.04 9.46
C MET A 26 13.47 -8.01 10.14
N ALA A 27 13.44 -6.74 9.71
CA ALA A 27 14.17 -5.67 10.37
C ALA A 27 13.65 -5.42 11.79
N GLN A 28 12.35 -5.55 12.02
CA GLN A 28 11.75 -5.48 13.36
C GLN A 28 12.20 -6.62 14.26
N GLU A 29 12.43 -7.81 13.70
CA GLU A 29 13.02 -8.99 14.37
C GLU A 29 14.56 -8.94 14.44
N CYS A 30 15.14 -7.73 14.44
CA CYS A 30 16.58 -7.48 14.58
C CYS A 30 17.47 -8.12 13.49
N LYS A 31 16.93 -8.39 12.30
CA LYS A 31 17.72 -8.88 11.16
C LYS A 31 18.29 -7.73 10.34
N LYS A 32 19.52 -7.89 9.87
CA LYS A 32 20.15 -6.99 8.90
C LYS A 32 19.66 -7.36 7.50
N VAL A 33 18.71 -6.57 6.98
CA VAL A 33 18.10 -6.79 5.66
C VAL A 33 18.73 -5.85 4.63
N LEU A 34 19.15 -6.40 3.49
CA LEU A 34 19.53 -5.64 2.30
C LEU A 34 18.38 -5.70 1.30
N LEU A 35 17.69 -4.58 1.09
CA LEU A 35 16.66 -4.44 0.08
C LEU A 35 17.25 -3.78 -1.17
N LEU A 36 17.05 -4.39 -2.33
CA LEU A 36 17.53 -3.89 -3.62
C LEU A 36 16.34 -3.54 -4.51
N GLU A 37 16.33 -2.32 -5.04
CA GLU A 37 15.34 -1.83 -5.98
C GLU A 37 16.04 -1.38 -7.26
N GLN A 38 15.47 -1.68 -8.41
CA GLN A 38 15.97 -1.25 -9.71
C GLN A 38 15.57 0.19 -10.02
N HIS A 39 14.40 0.62 -9.56
CA HIS A 39 13.92 1.99 -9.67
C HIS A 39 14.59 2.94 -8.66
N ASP A 40 14.49 4.23 -8.95
CA ASP A 40 14.92 5.34 -8.09
C ASP A 40 13.93 5.63 -6.95
N VAL A 41 12.71 5.09 -7.05
CA VAL A 41 11.63 5.25 -6.07
C VAL A 41 11.17 3.87 -5.58
N ILE A 42 10.91 3.77 -4.28
CA ILE A 42 10.37 2.56 -3.67
C ILE A 42 8.84 2.44 -3.88
N GLY A 43 8.33 1.21 -3.83
CA GLY A 43 6.88 0.94 -3.84
C GLY A 43 6.41 0.04 -4.98
N GLY A 44 7.24 -0.21 -5.99
CA GLY A 44 6.84 -1.03 -7.14
C GLY A 44 5.59 -0.45 -7.82
N SER A 45 4.53 -1.25 -8.00
CA SER A 45 3.26 -0.78 -8.60
C SER A 45 2.46 0.21 -7.72
N THR A 46 2.90 0.47 -6.49
CA THR A 46 2.27 1.42 -5.57
C THR A 46 3.12 2.68 -5.37
N HIS A 47 4.09 2.96 -6.24
CA HIS A 47 4.88 4.18 -6.14
C HIS A 47 4.07 5.41 -6.58
N THR A 48 4.51 6.57 -6.09
CA THR A 48 4.00 7.88 -6.49
C THR A 48 5.08 8.59 -7.29
N PHE A 49 4.71 9.24 -8.39
CA PHE A 49 5.60 10.11 -9.16
C PHE A 49 5.06 11.54 -9.20
N LYS A 50 5.97 12.51 -9.32
CA LYS A 50 5.62 13.94 -9.40
C LYS A 50 5.64 14.40 -10.85
N GLU A 51 4.56 15.02 -11.29
CA GLU A 51 4.48 15.64 -12.61
C GLU A 51 3.80 17.01 -12.46
N LYS A 52 4.45 18.08 -12.97
CA LYS A 52 3.92 19.45 -12.94
C LYS A 52 3.47 19.96 -11.56
N GLY A 53 4.14 19.50 -10.49
CA GLY A 53 3.82 19.89 -9.11
C GLY A 53 2.69 19.10 -8.46
N PHE A 54 2.16 18.06 -9.13
CA PHE A 54 1.16 17.15 -8.59
C PHE A 54 1.75 15.76 -8.36
N ASP A 55 1.28 15.11 -7.31
CA ASP A 55 1.60 13.71 -7.00
C ASP A 55 0.59 12.80 -7.72
N PHE A 56 1.10 11.79 -8.41
CA PHE A 56 0.31 10.78 -9.14
C PHE A 56 0.67 9.39 -8.64
N GLU A 57 -0.35 8.61 -8.30
CA GLU A 57 -0.21 7.22 -7.86
C GLU A 57 -0.46 6.26 -9.04
N THR A 58 0.34 5.20 -9.15
CA THR A 58 0.27 4.31 -10.31
C THR A 58 -0.73 3.15 -10.20
N GLY A 59 -1.40 2.95 -9.05
CA GLY A 59 -2.37 1.85 -8.97
C GLY A 59 -3.00 1.48 -7.62
N LEU A 60 -2.72 2.20 -6.52
CA LEU A 60 -3.50 2.01 -5.28
C LEU A 60 -4.63 3.03 -5.26
N HIS A 61 -5.87 2.60 -5.04
CA HIS A 61 -7.04 3.49 -5.01
C HIS A 61 -7.74 3.48 -3.66
N TYR A 62 -7.88 2.32 -3.02
CA TYR A 62 -8.44 2.16 -1.69
C TYR A 62 -8.06 0.81 -1.08
N ILE A 63 -8.15 0.69 0.24
CA ILE A 63 -7.89 -0.54 1.00
C ILE A 63 -9.18 -0.98 1.69
N GLY A 64 -9.70 -2.13 1.29
CA GLY A 64 -10.89 -2.75 1.89
C GLY A 64 -10.59 -3.48 3.21
N GLY A 65 -11.44 -4.43 3.60
CA GLY A 65 -11.17 -5.31 4.74
C GLY A 65 -11.34 -4.64 6.09
N ARG A 66 -12.29 -3.68 6.19
CA ARG A 66 -12.64 -2.98 7.43
C ARG A 66 -11.43 -2.30 8.09
N ILE A 67 -10.56 -1.67 7.29
CA ILE A 67 -9.28 -1.12 7.73
C ILE A 67 -9.41 -0.01 8.78
N GLY A 68 -10.55 0.69 8.81
CA GLY A 68 -10.89 1.65 9.87
C GLY A 68 -11.10 1.02 11.26
N LYS A 69 -11.32 -0.30 11.34
CA LYS A 69 -11.56 -1.01 12.61
C LYS A 69 -10.26 -1.66 13.09
N LYS A 70 -9.70 -1.18 14.22
CA LYS A 70 -8.48 -1.74 14.85
C LYS A 70 -8.55 -3.24 15.18
N THR A 71 -9.76 -3.78 15.29
CA THR A 71 -9.99 -5.22 15.52
C THR A 71 -9.84 -6.06 14.26
N SER A 72 -9.89 -5.46 13.06
CA SER A 72 -9.69 -6.15 11.78
C SER A 72 -8.31 -6.80 11.72
N ASN A 73 -8.25 -8.01 11.19
CA ASN A 73 -7.00 -8.70 10.94
C ASN A 73 -6.12 -7.88 9.99
N LEU A 74 -6.69 -7.30 8.93
CA LEU A 74 -5.92 -6.51 7.99
C LEU A 74 -5.31 -5.28 8.67
N ARG A 75 -6.10 -4.58 9.50
CA ARG A 75 -5.62 -3.41 10.26
C ARG A 75 -4.45 -3.76 11.18
N LYS A 76 -4.53 -4.88 11.90
CA LYS A 76 -3.42 -5.35 12.76
C LYS A 76 -2.13 -5.62 11.99
N HIS A 77 -2.22 -6.21 10.79
CA HIS A 77 -1.03 -6.45 9.96
C HIS A 77 -0.39 -5.13 9.52
N PHE A 78 -1.18 -4.19 9.00
CA PHE A 78 -0.66 -2.88 8.62
C PHE A 78 -0.06 -2.12 9.81
N ASP A 79 -0.74 -2.09 10.95
CA ASP A 79 -0.25 -1.43 12.16
C ASP A 79 1.10 -2.03 12.61
N CYS A 80 1.26 -3.37 12.51
CA CYS A 80 2.53 -4.05 12.77
C CYS A 80 3.62 -3.67 11.75
N ILE A 81 3.34 -3.83 10.45
CA ILE A 81 4.29 -3.59 9.36
C ILE A 81 4.77 -2.13 9.35
N THR A 82 3.86 -1.20 9.63
CA THR A 82 4.11 0.25 9.55
C THR A 82 4.44 0.88 10.90
N LYS A 83 4.46 0.10 11.98
CA LYS A 83 4.60 0.58 13.36
C LYS A 83 3.57 1.67 13.71
N ASN A 84 2.32 1.49 13.30
CA ASN A 84 1.23 2.46 13.40
C ASN A 84 1.50 3.78 12.66
N GLY A 85 2.40 3.79 11.68
CA GLY A 85 2.80 5.00 10.95
C GLY A 85 1.84 5.43 9.83
N VAL A 86 0.78 4.67 9.58
CA VAL A 86 -0.24 5.00 8.58
C VAL A 86 -1.49 5.54 9.26
N GLU A 87 -1.85 6.76 8.89
CA GLU A 87 -3.14 7.34 9.19
C GLU A 87 -4.19 6.83 8.20
N TRP A 88 -5.37 6.51 8.71
CA TRP A 88 -6.44 5.90 7.92
C TRP A 88 -7.61 6.85 7.85
N GLU A 89 -8.01 7.20 6.64
CA GLU A 89 -9.25 7.91 6.37
C GLU A 89 -10.33 6.91 5.93
N LYS A 90 -11.55 7.09 6.43
CA LYS A 90 -12.69 6.29 5.96
C LYS A 90 -13.23 6.95 4.70
N MET A 91 -13.44 6.15 3.65
CA MET A 91 -14.19 6.60 2.48
C MET A 91 -15.64 6.94 2.84
N ASP A 92 -16.27 7.71 1.96
CA ASP A 92 -17.71 7.96 2.00
C ASP A 92 -18.50 6.65 1.98
N ASP A 93 -19.77 6.71 2.42
CA ASP A 93 -20.64 5.54 2.46
C ASP A 93 -20.78 4.94 1.06
N VAL A 94 -20.98 5.76 0.02
CA VAL A 94 -20.95 5.33 -1.37
C VAL A 94 -19.62 5.75 -1.98
N TYR A 95 -18.74 4.80 -2.28
CA TYR A 95 -17.41 5.10 -2.82
C TYR A 95 -17.30 4.91 -4.34
N ASP A 96 -18.13 4.04 -4.91
CA ASP A 96 -18.23 3.84 -6.35
C ASP A 96 -19.70 3.80 -6.77
N LEU A 97 -19.98 4.28 -7.98
CA LEU A 97 -21.31 4.25 -8.57
C LEU A 97 -21.25 3.60 -9.94
N VAL A 98 -21.84 2.41 -10.06
CA VAL A 98 -22.02 1.78 -11.36
C VAL A 98 -23.33 2.32 -11.96
N VAL A 99 -23.22 2.93 -13.14
CA VAL A 99 -24.37 3.43 -13.91
C VAL A 99 -24.53 2.57 -15.15
N ILE A 100 -25.72 2.00 -15.32
CA ILE A 100 -26.08 1.24 -16.50
C ILE A 100 -27.18 2.02 -17.22
N ARG A 101 -27.03 2.19 -18.55
CA ARG A 101 -27.89 3.02 -19.41
C ARG A 101 -27.80 4.52 -19.08
N ASP A 102 -28.35 5.33 -19.99
CA ASP A 102 -28.44 6.78 -19.86
C ASP A 102 -29.88 7.25 -20.14
N GLY A 103 -30.23 8.47 -19.73
CA GLY A 103 -31.58 9.03 -19.91
C GLY A 103 -32.62 8.51 -18.90
N GLU A 104 -33.87 8.35 -19.34
CA GLU A 104 -35.00 7.95 -18.48
C GLU A 104 -34.85 6.53 -17.91
N ASP A 105 -34.12 5.65 -18.60
CA ASP A 105 -33.86 4.27 -18.18
C ASP A 105 -32.59 4.11 -17.33
N ARG A 106 -32.08 5.20 -16.71
CA ARG A 106 -30.84 5.20 -15.95
C ARG A 106 -30.95 4.35 -14.68
N GLU A 107 -30.14 3.30 -14.59
CA GLU A 107 -30.02 2.44 -13.41
C GLU A 107 -28.72 2.75 -12.66
N GLN A 108 -28.81 2.88 -11.33
CA GLN A 108 -27.69 3.23 -10.46
C GLN A 108 -27.49 2.17 -9.39
N TYR A 109 -26.26 1.70 -9.25
CA TYR A 109 -25.85 0.70 -8.27
C TYR A 109 -24.71 1.27 -7.42
N PRO A 110 -25.01 1.89 -6.27
CA PRO A 110 -23.99 2.39 -5.36
C PRO A 110 -23.26 1.23 -4.67
N MET A 111 -21.94 1.32 -4.62
CA MET A 111 -21.07 0.41 -3.87
C MET A 111 -20.75 1.04 -2.52
N HIS A 112 -21.10 0.33 -1.45
CA HIS A 112 -21.01 0.85 -0.09
C HIS A 112 -19.73 0.45 0.64
N SER A 113 -19.16 1.36 1.43
CA SER A 113 -18.00 1.08 2.29
C SER A 113 -18.39 0.38 3.61
N ASP A 114 -17.52 -0.50 4.12
CA ASP A 114 -17.75 -1.37 5.31
C ASP A 114 -17.59 -0.69 6.71
#